data_AF-A0A1Z4LY21-F1
#
_entry.id   AF-A0A1Z4LY21-F1
#
_cell.length_a   1.000
_cell.length_b   1.000
_cell.length_c   1.000
_cell.angle_alpha   90.00
_cell.angle_beta   90.00
_cell.angle_gamma   90.00
#
_symmetry.space_group_name_H-M   'P 1'
#
loop_
_entity.id
_entity.type
_entity.pdbx_description
1 polymer ?
#
loop_
_entity_poly.entity_id
_entity_poly.type
_entity_poly.pdbx_seq_one_letter_code
_entity_poly.pdbx_strand_id
1 'polypeptide(L)'
;MTIKISQSDYYQSMGETYQLSKNSSIDKTDIICQYPQELGKGYYREIQLREGLQLAIENNQLHDDLIIECPERQHLLEFSFQISGIV
;
A
#
# COMPACT_ATOMS: atom_id res chain seq x y z
N MET A 1 -8.18 18.86 -4.00
CA MET A 1 -6.88 19.56 -3.99
C MET A 1 -5.79 18.52 -3.97
N THR A 2 -4.75 18.63 -4.80
CA THR A 2 -3.69 17.61 -4.86
C THR A 2 -2.85 17.58 -3.57
N ILE A 3 -2.72 16.42 -2.96
CA ILE A 3 -1.81 16.15 -1.83
C ILE A 3 -0.46 15.76 -2.41
N LYS A 4 0.59 16.46 -2.00
CA LYS A 4 1.97 16.16 -2.40
C LYS A 4 2.75 15.69 -1.17
N ILE A 5 3.30 14.50 -1.23
CA ILE A 5 3.96 13.84 -0.10
C ILE A 5 5.26 13.16 -0.55
N SER A 6 6.26 13.09 0.33
CA SER A 6 7.46 12.30 0.05
C SER A 6 7.15 10.81 0.14
N GLN A 7 7.91 9.98 -0.59
CA GLN A 7 7.81 8.53 -0.48
C GLN A 7 8.03 8.03 0.96
N SER A 8 8.94 8.64 1.72
CA SER A 8 9.19 8.23 3.10
C SER A 8 7.99 8.49 4.00
N ASP A 9 7.35 9.65 3.86
CA ASP A 9 6.19 10.00 4.68
C ASP A 9 4.98 9.13 4.30
N TYR A 10 4.81 8.86 3.01
CA TYR A 10 3.80 7.91 2.52
C TYR A 10 4.01 6.52 3.14
N TYR A 11 5.23 5.98 3.09
CA TYR A 11 5.53 4.67 3.67
C TYR A 11 5.48 4.65 5.18
N GLN A 12 5.78 5.75 5.87
CA GLN A 12 5.57 5.83 7.31
C GLN A 12 4.09 5.69 7.65
N SER A 13 3.22 6.44 6.97
CA SER A 13 1.76 6.39 7.19
C SER A 13 1.19 4.99 6.92
N MET A 14 1.57 4.38 5.80
CA MET A 14 1.20 2.99 5.47
C MET A 14 1.81 1.97 6.44
N GLY A 15 3.06 2.21 6.86
CA GLY A 15 3.82 1.34 7.75
C GLY A 15 3.18 1.23 9.14
N GLU A 16 2.66 2.33 9.68
CA GLU A 16 1.97 2.35 10.96
C GLU A 16 0.73 1.44 10.94
N THR A 17 -0.15 1.59 9.93
CA THR A 17 -1.34 0.73 9.81
C THR A 17 -0.97 -0.72 9.52
N TYR A 18 0.06 -0.95 8.70
CA TYR A 18 0.55 -2.28 8.37
C TYR A 18 1.12 -3.01 9.60
N GLN A 19 1.96 -2.38 10.42
CA GLN A 19 2.54 -3.03 11.60
C GLN A 19 1.47 -3.39 12.63
N LEU A 20 0.46 -2.52 12.83
CA LEU A 20 -0.68 -2.82 13.69
C LEU A 20 -1.46 -4.05 13.21
N SER A 21 -1.75 -4.12 11.90
CA SER A 21 -2.39 -5.28 11.27
C SER A 21 -1.53 -6.54 11.38
N LYS A 22 -0.22 -6.41 11.11
CA LYS A 22 0.71 -7.54 11.17
C LYS A 22 0.82 -8.11 12.56
N ASN A 23 0.83 -7.28 13.60
CA ASN A 23 0.89 -7.73 14.99
C ASN A 23 -0.38 -8.47 15.40
N SER A 24 -1.55 -8.01 14.95
CA SER A 24 -2.84 -8.61 15.28
C SER A 24 -3.25 -9.81 14.40
N SER A 25 -2.67 -9.96 13.20
CA SER A 25 -2.98 -11.07 12.30
C SER A 25 -2.50 -12.42 12.83
N ILE A 26 -3.34 -13.45 12.67
CA ILE A 26 -3.00 -14.85 12.96
C ILE A 26 -2.05 -15.40 11.88
N ASP A 27 -2.31 -15.07 10.62
CA ASP A 27 -1.47 -15.42 9.48
C ASP A 27 -0.47 -14.28 9.21
N LYS A 28 0.82 -14.57 9.34
CA LYS A 28 1.88 -13.57 9.09
C LYS A 28 2.27 -13.46 7.62
N THR A 29 1.76 -14.35 6.77
CA THR A 29 1.99 -14.38 5.32
C THR A 29 0.90 -13.68 4.53
N ASP A 30 -0.21 -13.33 5.17
CA ASP A 30 -1.36 -12.65 4.56
C ASP A 30 -1.85 -11.53 5.49
N ILE A 31 -1.42 -10.31 5.20
CA ILE A 31 -1.69 -9.14 6.04
C ILE A 31 -2.63 -8.20 5.31
N ILE A 32 -3.74 -7.84 5.97
CA ILE A 32 -4.66 -6.81 5.50
C ILE A 32 -4.58 -5.61 6.45
N CYS A 33 -4.25 -4.43 5.93
CA CYS A 33 -4.32 -3.17 6.68
C CYS A 33 -5.27 -2.18 6.03
N GLN A 34 -5.89 -1.35 6.87
CA GLN A 34 -6.72 -0.26 6.40
C GLN A 34 -5.82 0.80 5.75
N TYR A 35 -6.29 1.36 4.64
CA TYR A 35 -5.62 2.48 4.00
C TYR A 35 -5.63 3.68 4.95
N PRO A 36 -4.55 4.47 5.04
CA PRO A 36 -4.49 5.64 5.90
C PRO A 36 -5.66 6.58 5.66
N GLN A 37 -6.43 6.85 6.73
CA GLN A 37 -7.66 7.62 6.64
C GLN A 37 -7.44 9.05 6.14
N GLU A 38 -6.24 9.59 6.36
CA GLU A 38 -5.82 10.91 5.90
C GLU A 38 -5.68 10.99 4.37
N LEU A 39 -5.37 9.88 3.71
CA LEU A 39 -5.12 9.81 2.27
C LEU A 39 -6.32 9.24 1.50
N GLY A 40 -7.11 8.38 2.14
CA GLY A 40 -8.26 7.76 1.50
C GLY A 40 -9.01 6.81 2.42
N LYS A 41 -9.71 5.87 1.80
CA LYS A 41 -10.37 4.74 2.46
C LYS A 41 -10.13 3.47 1.66
N GLY A 42 -10.41 2.32 2.28
CA GLY A 42 -10.20 1.00 1.68
C GLY A 42 -9.08 0.25 2.38
N TYR A 43 -8.41 -0.65 1.67
CA TYR A 43 -7.37 -1.49 2.26
C TYR A 43 -6.19 -1.73 1.33
N TYR A 44 -5.06 -2.05 1.96
CA TYR A 44 -3.90 -2.67 1.35
C TYR A 44 -3.76 -4.09 1.91
N ARG A 45 -3.52 -5.06 1.03
CA ARG A 45 -3.28 -6.45 1.41
C ARG A 45 -1.96 -6.90 0.82
N GLU A 46 -1.13 -7.52 1.65
CA GLU A 46 0.13 -8.10 1.25
C GLU A 46 0.12 -9.60 1.51
N ILE A 47 0.44 -10.37 0.47
CA ILE A 47 0.52 -11.82 0.52
C ILE A 47 1.94 -12.25 0.14
N GLN A 48 2.62 -12.93 1.06
CA GLN A 48 3.91 -13.57 0.78
C GLN A 48 3.66 -14.88 0.02
N LEU A 49 3.95 -14.89 -1.28
CA LEU A 49 3.76 -16.08 -2.13
C LEU A 49 4.89 -17.11 -1.94
N ARG A 50 6.12 -16.62 -1.88
CA ARG A 50 7.36 -17.37 -1.59
C ARG A 50 8.48 -16.39 -1.26
N GLU A 51 9.62 -16.86 -0.78
CA GLU A 51 10.78 -15.99 -0.51
C GLU A 51 11.13 -15.11 -1.73
N GLY A 52 11.25 -13.79 -1.50
CA GLY A 52 11.55 -12.81 -2.53
C GLY A 52 10.41 -12.45 -3.50
N LEU A 53 9.20 -13.00 -3.34
CA LEU A 53 8.04 -12.66 -4.16
C LEU A 53 6.80 -12.40 -3.30
N GLN A 54 6.25 -11.19 -3.45
CA GLN A 54 5.07 -10.72 -2.73
C GLN A 54 4.01 -10.26 -3.73
N LEU A 55 2.75 -10.42 -3.34
CA LEU A 55 1.60 -9.85 -4.03
C LEU A 55 1.00 -8.76 -3.15
N ALA A 56 0.99 -7.54 -3.68
CA ALA A 56 0.23 -6.43 -3.11
C ALA A 56 -1.11 -6.30 -3.84
N ILE A 57 -2.19 -6.16 -3.07
CA ILE A 57 -3.53 -5.86 -3.58
C ILE A 57 -4.00 -4.57 -2.90
N GLU A 58 -4.24 -3.56 -3.71
CA GLU A 58 -4.81 -2.28 -3.27
C GLU A 58 -6.26 -2.17 -3.73
N ASN A 59 -7.15 -1.95 -2.78
CA ASN A 59 -8.51 -1.52 -3.04
C ASN A 59 -8.76 -0.26 -2.22
N ASN A 60 -8.40 0.88 -2.80
CA ASN A 60 -8.48 2.17 -2.15
C ASN A 60 -9.30 3.17 -2.99
N GLN A 61 -9.83 4.16 -2.29
CA GLN A 61 -10.41 5.35 -2.88
C GLN A 61 -9.76 6.54 -2.18
N LEU A 62 -8.97 7.31 -2.92
CA LEU A 62 -8.33 8.51 -2.40
C LEU A 62 -9.37 9.62 -2.19
N HIS A 63 -9.16 10.47 -1.17
CA HIS A 63 -9.99 11.66 -0.98
C HIS A 63 -9.71 12.73 -2.04
N ASP A 64 -8.44 12.78 -2.48
CA ASP A 64 -7.88 13.77 -3.38
C ASP A 64 -6.73 13.14 -4.20
N ASP A 65 -6.34 13.79 -5.30
CA ASP A 65 -5.18 13.37 -6.08
C ASP A 65 -3.92 13.31 -5.22
N LEU A 66 -3.19 12.20 -5.25
CA LEU A 66 -1.97 12.01 -4.49
C LEU A 66 -0.75 11.99 -5.43
N ILE A 67 0.19 12.90 -5.21
CA ILE A 67 1.50 12.90 -5.88
C ILE A 67 2.55 12.48 -4.87
N ILE A 68 3.16 11.31 -5.09
CA ILE A 68 4.23 10.78 -4.25
C ILE A 68 5.58 11.07 -4.92
N GLU A 69 6.42 11.85 -4.26
CA GLU A 69 7.78 12.09 -4.73
C GLU A 69 8.67 10.89 -4.40
N CYS A 70 9.02 10.14 -5.43
CA CYS A 70 9.81 8.92 -5.31
C CYS A 70 11.25 9.19 -5.76
N PRO A 71 12.27 9.14 -4.87
CA PRO A 71 13.67 9.05 -5.29
C PRO A 71 13.92 7.77 -6.10
N GLU A 72 15.05 7.73 -6.80
CA GLU A 72 15.54 6.50 -7.44
C GLU A 72 15.71 5.39 -6.40
N ARG A 73 15.12 4.21 -6.66
CA ARG A 73 15.07 3.10 -5.71
C ARG A 73 15.91 1.92 -6.20
N GLN A 74 16.72 1.33 -5.32
CA GLN A 74 17.41 0.05 -5.59
C GLN A 74 16.47 -1.17 -5.43
N HIS A 75 15.16 -0.99 -5.59
CA HIS A 75 14.19 -2.06 -5.27
C HIS A 75 14.12 -3.13 -6.36
N LEU A 76 13.55 -4.29 -5.99
CA LEU A 76 13.27 -5.38 -6.91
C LEU A 76 12.32 -4.94 -8.04
N LEU A 77 12.33 -5.69 -9.15
CA LEU A 77 11.38 -5.52 -10.24
C LEU A 77 9.93 -5.58 -9.72
N GLU A 78 9.16 -4.52 -10.01
CA GLU A 78 7.73 -4.43 -9.72
C GLU A 78 6.92 -4.48 -11.02
N PHE A 79 5.84 -5.25 -11.02
CA PHE A 79 4.85 -5.26 -12.09
C PHE A 79 3.50 -4.84 -11.52
N SER A 80 3.02 -3.69 -11.98
CA SER A 80 1.79 -3.08 -11.47
C SER A 80 0.72 -3.09 -12.55
N PHE A 81 -0.45 -3.63 -12.19
CA PHE A 81 -1.62 -3.72 -13.08
C PHE A 81 -2.74 -2.88 -12.48
N GLN A 82 -3.07 -1.77 -13.13
CA GLN A 82 -4.22 -0.97 -12.75
C GLN A 82 -5.47 -1.58 -13.38
N ILE A 83 -6.32 -2.17 -12.54
CA ILE A 83 -7.61 -2.70 -12.97
C ILE A 83 -8.64 -1.59 -12.80
N SER A 84 -9.13 -1.01 -13.89
CA SER A 84 -10.23 -0.05 -13.90
C SER A 84 -11.27 -0.43 -14.96
N GLY A 85 -12.55 -0.29 -14.63
CA GLY A 85 -13.67 -0.62 -15.54
C GLY A 85 -14.96 -0.99 -14.82
N ILE A 86 -16.08 -0.96 -15.55
CA ILE A 86 -17.38 -1.49 -15.12
C ILE A 86 -17.46 -2.92 -15.65
N VAL A 87 -17.83 -3.88 -14.79
CA VAL A 87 -18.20 -5.24 -15.20
C VAL A 87 -19.59 -5.23 -15.80
#